data_AF-A0A086ZG70-F1
#
_entry.id   AF-A0A086ZG70-F1
#
_cell.length_a   1.000
_cell.length_b   1.000
_cell.length_c   1.000
_cell.angle_alpha   90.00
_cell.angle_beta   90.00
_cell.angle_gamma   90.00
#
_symmetry.space_group_name_H-M   'P 1'
#
loop_
_entity.id
_entity.type
_entity.pdbx_description
1 polymer ?
#
loop_
_entity_poly.entity_id
_entity_poly.type
_entity_poly.pdbx_seq_one_letter_code
_entity_poly.pdbx_strand_id
1 'polypeptide(L)'
;MADKYKPLWETAGSVGVWLGPFGFTVDSDGFRELFHAENDRYMRVLGFVGCVFCTPYAVLCFLMLVNPRRFANDGRLRAVDVLCSLAFIALWLFFVLLLVAPPLPLTTRRAQEAAFMKYHGGAAGASEVGVRVWLCRYGFEEVTASGVVVRLPYALMRRPVLSRRFLFMGVRSAGRDSALWNSVGVNWVFRPDWDGSGGFVPRSCLDGAGGARVVRRRVARVVRSGRWRYRRACVWAWLGRLRGSWADRGLALMGPELEWLEQGERLNRERARSAAKTTTPQNAKEAGAVALEVGGAQ
;
A
#
# COMPACT_ATOMS: atom_id res chain seq x y z
N MET A 1 14.15 -34.62 -25.32
CA MET A 1 13.05 -33.62 -25.30
C MET A 1 12.97 -32.91 -23.94
N ALA A 2 14.08 -32.42 -23.40
CA ALA A 2 14.15 -31.87 -22.04
C ALA A 2 14.82 -30.49 -22.00
N ASP A 3 14.43 -29.60 -22.92
CA ASP A 3 15.06 -28.27 -23.09
C ASP A 3 14.07 -27.12 -23.36
N LYS A 4 12.81 -27.23 -22.89
CA LYS A 4 11.77 -26.20 -23.14
C LYS A 4 11.34 -25.35 -21.94
N TYR A 5 11.96 -25.53 -20.78
CA TYR A 5 11.72 -24.66 -19.63
C TYR A 5 13.04 -24.23 -19.01
N LYS A 6 13.74 -23.33 -19.71
CA LYS A 6 14.63 -22.41 -19.00
C LYS A 6 13.77 -21.68 -17.97
N PRO A 7 14.03 -21.83 -16.68
CA PRO A 7 13.16 -21.26 -15.69
C PRO A 7 13.30 -19.72 -15.74
N LEU A 8 12.16 -19.05 -15.95
CA LEU A 8 12.01 -17.60 -16.17
C LEU A 8 12.55 -16.68 -15.04
N TRP A 9 13.25 -17.22 -14.04
CA TRP A 9 13.86 -16.45 -12.95
C TRP A 9 15.16 -15.72 -13.36
N GLU A 10 15.84 -16.13 -14.45
CA GLU A 10 17.00 -15.39 -14.96
C GLU A 10 16.64 -14.10 -15.69
N THR A 11 15.36 -13.89 -16.05
CA THR A 11 14.92 -12.70 -16.82
C THR A 11 14.42 -11.53 -15.97
N ALA A 12 14.32 -11.66 -14.65
CA ALA A 12 14.12 -10.52 -13.76
C ALA A 12 15.48 -10.01 -13.28
N GLY A 13 16.19 -9.29 -14.14
CA GLY A 13 17.44 -8.59 -13.81
C GLY A 13 17.23 -7.46 -12.80
N SER A 14 16.78 -7.75 -11.59
CA SER A 14 16.60 -6.76 -10.52
C SER A 14 17.96 -6.55 -9.83
N VAL A 15 18.75 -5.65 -10.41
CA VAL A 15 19.95 -5.12 -9.76
C VAL A 15 19.55 -4.54 -8.40
N GLY A 16 20.11 -5.08 -7.31
CA GLY A 16 19.88 -4.58 -5.96
C GLY A 16 18.69 -5.16 -5.20
N VAL A 17 18.26 -6.40 -5.48
CA VAL A 17 17.37 -7.14 -4.56
C VAL A 17 18.02 -7.24 -3.18
N TRP A 18 17.27 -6.83 -2.16
CA TRP A 18 17.70 -6.93 -0.78
C TRP A 18 17.10 -8.16 -0.09
N LEU A 19 15.85 -8.52 -0.40
CA LEU A 19 15.15 -9.72 0.06
C LEU A 19 14.06 -10.14 -0.96
N GLY A 20 14.05 -11.41 -1.39
CA GLY A 20 13.05 -11.99 -2.32
C GLY A 20 13.68 -12.83 -3.45
N PRO A 21 12.88 -13.41 -4.36
CA PRO A 21 11.41 -13.37 -4.44
C PRO A 21 10.69 -14.04 -3.27
N PHE A 22 9.55 -13.49 -2.86
CA PHE A 22 8.61 -14.16 -1.95
C PHE A 22 7.30 -14.42 -2.68
N GLY A 23 6.99 -15.70 -2.92
CA GLY A 23 5.68 -16.15 -3.39
C GLY A 23 4.85 -16.64 -2.21
N PHE A 24 3.66 -16.08 -2.01
CA PHE A 24 2.77 -16.48 -0.92
C PHE A 24 1.31 -16.26 -1.30
N THR A 25 0.41 -16.94 -0.61
CA THR A 25 -1.03 -16.74 -0.77
C THR A 25 -1.55 -15.76 0.27
N VAL A 26 -2.43 -14.86 -0.16
CA VAL A 26 -3.20 -13.96 0.71
C VAL A 26 -4.64 -14.43 0.69
N ASP A 27 -5.13 -14.83 1.86
CA ASP A 27 -6.53 -15.16 2.13
C ASP A 27 -7.31 -13.91 2.58
N SER A 28 -8.63 -14.02 2.70
CA SER A 28 -9.51 -12.95 3.20
C SER A 28 -9.08 -12.38 4.55
N ASP A 29 -8.58 -13.22 5.48
CA ASP A 29 -8.11 -12.77 6.79
C ASP A 29 -6.77 -12.03 6.70
N GLY A 30 -5.90 -12.44 5.78
CA GLY A 30 -4.68 -11.71 5.45
C GLY A 30 -4.98 -10.35 4.83
N PHE A 31 -5.97 -10.27 3.94
CA PHE A 31 -6.46 -9.00 3.39
C PHE A 31 -7.00 -8.08 4.50
N ARG A 32 -7.77 -8.60 5.45
CA ARG A 32 -8.24 -7.84 6.63
C ARG A 32 -7.10 -7.23 7.43
N GLU A 33 -6.05 -8.02 7.70
CA GLU A 33 -4.86 -7.51 8.39
C GLU A 33 -4.15 -6.41 7.59
N LEU A 34 -4.03 -6.56 6.27
CA LEU A 34 -3.43 -5.55 5.39
C LEU A 34 -4.24 -4.26 5.40
N PHE A 35 -5.57 -4.37 5.27
CA PHE A 35 -6.49 -3.23 5.29
C PHE A 35 -6.48 -2.51 6.65
N HIS A 36 -6.36 -3.25 7.75
CA HIS A 36 -6.17 -2.67 9.09
C HIS A 36 -4.85 -1.92 9.19
N ALA A 37 -3.75 -2.53 8.73
CA ALA A 37 -2.43 -1.91 8.77
C ALA A 37 -2.36 -0.62 7.93
N GLU A 38 -3.14 -0.53 6.85
CA GLU A 38 -3.28 0.68 6.04
C GLU A 38 -4.00 1.81 6.79
N ASN A 39 -5.08 1.46 7.49
CA ASN A 39 -5.95 2.41 8.18
C ASN A 39 -5.55 2.71 9.63
N ASP A 40 -4.65 1.94 10.23
CA ASP A 40 -4.20 2.08 11.63
C ASP A 40 -3.81 3.52 11.96
N ARG A 41 -3.03 4.17 11.08
CA ARG A 41 -2.66 5.58 11.29
C ARG A 41 -3.86 6.52 11.25
N TYR A 42 -4.78 6.33 10.30
CA TYR A 42 -5.96 7.18 10.18
C TYR A 42 -6.83 7.07 11.43
N MET A 43 -7.08 5.84 11.89
CA MET A 43 -7.85 5.58 13.11
C MET A 43 -7.19 6.18 14.35
N ARG A 44 -5.86 6.06 14.49
CA ARG A 44 -5.12 6.70 15.60
C ARG A 44 -5.17 8.22 15.56
N VAL A 45 -5.09 8.82 14.37
CA VAL A 45 -5.22 10.28 14.23
C VAL A 45 -6.63 10.73 14.59
N LEU A 46 -7.66 10.01 14.13
CA LEU A 46 -9.05 10.27 14.49
C LEU A 46 -9.27 10.13 16.00
N GLY A 47 -8.72 9.08 16.62
CA GLY A 47 -8.71 8.87 18.07
C GLY A 47 -8.01 9.99 18.82
N PHE A 48 -6.84 10.43 18.36
CA PHE A 48 -6.10 11.55 18.95
C PHE A 48 -6.91 12.85 18.92
N VAL A 49 -7.43 13.20 17.73
CA VAL A 49 -8.27 14.40 17.55
C VAL A 49 -9.50 14.32 18.45
N GLY A 50 -10.20 13.18 18.43
CA GLY A 50 -11.36 12.95 19.28
C GLY A 50 -11.05 13.04 20.78
N CYS A 51 -9.90 12.52 21.23
CA CYS A 51 -9.47 12.65 22.62
C CYS A 51 -9.22 14.11 23.01
N VAL A 52 -8.53 14.89 22.17
CA VAL A 52 -8.26 16.31 22.44
C VAL A 52 -9.57 17.09 22.60
N PHE A 53 -10.56 16.82 21.76
CA PHE A 53 -11.86 17.50 21.84
C PHE A 53 -12.75 16.97 22.95
N CYS A 54 -12.82 15.65 23.18
CA CYS A 54 -13.75 15.06 24.14
C CYS A 54 -13.26 15.10 25.59
N THR A 55 -11.95 15.17 25.83
CA THR A 55 -11.40 15.18 27.20
C THR A 55 -11.92 16.36 28.05
N PRO A 56 -11.91 17.61 27.55
CA PRO A 56 -12.49 18.74 28.29
C PRO A 56 -13.97 18.54 28.65
N TYR A 57 -14.77 17.99 27.72
CA TYR A 57 -16.19 17.72 27.97
C TYR A 57 -16.40 16.57 28.95
N ALA A 58 -15.60 15.51 28.88
CA ALA A 58 -15.65 14.40 29.84
C ALA A 58 -15.30 14.88 31.26
N VAL A 59 -14.28 15.74 31.40
CA VAL A 59 -13.94 16.38 32.67
C VAL A 59 -15.08 17.26 33.17
N LEU A 60 -15.69 18.07 32.30
CA LEU A 60 -16.83 18.91 32.66
C LEU A 60 -18.05 18.08 33.11
N CYS A 61 -18.39 17.00 32.39
CA CYS A 61 -19.45 16.07 32.77
C CYS A 61 -19.17 15.41 34.13
N PHE A 62 -17.92 14.99 34.38
CA PHE A 62 -17.51 14.44 35.66
C PHE A 62 -17.65 15.47 36.79
N LEU A 63 -17.19 16.71 36.59
CA LEU A 63 -17.34 17.80 37.56
C LEU A 63 -18.83 18.12 37.82
N MET A 64 -19.69 18.06 36.80
CA MET A 64 -21.13 18.26 36.97
C MET A 64 -21.81 17.13 37.76
N LEU A 65 -21.36 15.89 37.60
CA LEU A 65 -21.82 14.72 38.35
C LEU A 65 -21.36 14.74 39.81
N VAL A 66 -20.16 15.26 40.09
CA VAL A 66 -19.57 15.27 41.43
C VAL A 66 -19.92 16.54 42.22
N ASN A 67 -20.49 17.57 41.59
CA ASN A 67 -20.77 18.84 42.24
C ASN A 67 -21.83 18.70 43.36
N PRO A 68 -21.45 18.82 44.65
CA PRO A 68 -22.37 18.61 45.77
C PRO A 68 -23.46 19.69 45.85
N ARG A 69 -23.23 20.89 45.26
CA ARG A 69 -24.22 21.98 45.28
C ARG A 69 -25.47 21.68 44.44
N ARG A 70 -25.36 20.81 43.42
CA ARG A 70 -26.53 20.35 42.64
C ARG A 70 -27.38 19.35 43.42
N PHE A 71 -26.76 18.53 44.27
CA PHE A 71 -27.48 17.62 45.16
C PHE A 71 -28.19 18.36 46.30
N ALA A 72 -27.63 19.48 46.75
CA ALA A 72 -28.14 20.24 47.88
C ALA A 72 -29.48 20.97 47.62
N ASN A 73 -29.79 21.34 46.38
CA ASN A 73 -30.96 22.18 46.08
C ASN A 73 -32.20 21.39 45.60
N ASP A 74 -32.04 20.29 44.86
CA ASP A 74 -33.17 19.52 44.30
C ASP A 74 -33.18 18.03 44.70
N GLY A 75 -32.12 17.53 45.36
CA GLY A 75 -32.00 16.13 45.82
C GLY A 75 -32.04 15.05 44.73
N ARG A 76 -32.29 15.40 43.45
CA ARG A 76 -32.48 14.46 42.34
C ARG A 76 -31.58 14.84 41.17
N LEU A 77 -30.68 13.94 40.81
CA LEU A 77 -30.03 13.94 39.49
C LEU A 77 -31.10 13.74 38.42
N ARG A 78 -31.21 14.69 37.48
CA ARG A 78 -32.09 14.50 36.32
C ARG A 78 -31.51 13.36 35.49
N ALA A 79 -32.35 12.39 35.12
CA ALA A 79 -31.93 11.24 34.31
C ALA A 79 -31.22 11.65 33.00
N VAL A 80 -31.62 12.78 32.43
CA VAL A 80 -31.01 13.37 31.23
C VAL A 80 -29.53 13.74 31.46
N ASP A 81 -29.19 14.35 32.60
CA ASP A 81 -27.81 14.77 32.90
C ASP A 81 -26.90 13.56 33.08
N VAL A 82 -27.41 12.50 33.71
CA VAL A 82 -26.70 11.21 33.86
C VAL A 82 -26.50 10.55 32.51
N LEU A 83 -27.55 10.48 31.68
CA LEU A 83 -27.47 9.86 30.35
C LEU A 83 -26.49 10.61 29.44
N CYS A 84 -26.55 11.94 29.41
CA CYS A 84 -25.61 12.77 28.65
C CYS A 84 -24.17 12.56 29.12
N SER A 85 -23.93 12.52 30.43
CA SER A 85 -22.59 12.31 30.99
C SER A 85 -22.05 10.91 30.64
N LEU A 86 -22.87 9.87 30.77
CA LEU A 86 -22.49 8.50 30.37
C LEU A 86 -22.21 8.41 28.87
N ALA A 87 -23.00 9.08 28.02
CA ALA A 87 -22.77 9.11 26.58
C ALA A 87 -21.43 9.78 26.22
N PHE A 88 -21.09 10.91 26.86
CA PHE A 88 -19.80 11.58 26.64
C PHE A 88 -18.62 10.77 27.15
N ILE A 89 -18.76 10.09 28.30
CA ILE A 89 -17.72 9.18 28.81
C ILE A 89 -17.55 8.00 27.84
N ALA A 90 -18.63 7.38 27.37
CA ALA A 90 -18.57 6.29 26.39
C ALA A 90 -17.92 6.74 25.07
N LEU A 91 -18.26 7.94 24.59
CA LEU A 91 -17.66 8.53 23.40
C LEU A 91 -16.16 8.82 23.60
N TRP A 92 -15.77 9.34 24.76
CA TRP A 92 -14.37 9.55 25.11
C TRP A 92 -13.59 8.23 25.15
N LEU A 93 -14.14 7.20 25.80
CA LEU A 93 -13.56 5.86 25.83
C LEU A 93 -13.43 5.26 24.42
N PHE A 94 -14.41 5.50 23.54
CA PHE A 94 -14.33 5.09 22.14
C PHE A 94 -13.16 5.75 21.40
N PHE A 95 -12.90 7.05 21.61
CA PHE A 95 -11.74 7.72 21.03
C PHE A 95 -10.41 7.26 21.62
N VAL A 96 -10.38 6.95 22.92
CA VAL A 96 -9.22 6.31 23.57
C VAL A 96 -8.95 4.94 22.94
N LEU A 97 -10.00 4.15 22.70
CA LEU A 97 -9.89 2.86 22.02
C LEU A 97 -9.32 3.02 20.61
N LEU A 98 -9.83 3.97 19.81
CA LEU A 98 -9.30 4.27 18.47
C LEU A 98 -7.82 4.66 18.49
N LEU A 99 -7.37 5.35 19.55
CA LEU A 99 -5.99 5.79 19.71
C LEU A 99 -5.04 4.64 20.12
N VAL A 100 -5.48 3.77 21.03
CA VAL A 100 -4.65 2.73 21.66
C VAL A 100 -4.68 1.44 20.85
N ALA A 101 -5.88 0.98 20.48
CA ALA A 101 -6.15 -0.29 19.84
C ALA A 101 -7.28 -0.12 18.82
N PRO A 102 -6.99 0.48 17.64
CA PRO A 102 -8.02 0.74 16.65
C PRO A 102 -8.70 -0.59 16.27
N PRO A 103 -10.04 -0.69 16.41
CA PRO A 103 -10.76 -1.91 16.13
C PRO A 103 -10.58 -2.28 14.65
N LEU A 104 -10.57 -3.58 14.39
CA LEU A 104 -10.70 -4.08 13.03
C LEU A 104 -11.98 -3.49 12.45
N PRO A 105 -11.94 -2.87 11.25
CA PRO A 105 -13.18 -2.47 10.60
C PRO A 105 -14.04 -3.73 10.46
N LEU A 106 -15.19 -3.73 11.13
CA LEU A 106 -16.12 -4.87 11.17
C LEU A 106 -16.66 -5.24 9.79
N THR A 107 -16.51 -4.34 8.82
CA THR A 107 -16.87 -4.56 7.43
C THR A 107 -15.62 -4.41 6.57
N THR A 108 -15.08 -5.54 6.08
CA THR A 108 -14.35 -5.47 4.81
C THR A 108 -15.35 -4.98 3.78
N ARG A 109 -15.03 -3.89 3.08
CA ARG A 109 -15.82 -3.55 1.90
C ARG A 109 -15.57 -4.70 0.91
N ARG A 110 -16.52 -5.62 0.76
CA ARG A 110 -16.41 -6.76 -0.17
C ARG A 110 -15.94 -6.34 -1.56
N ALA A 111 -16.29 -5.12 -1.99
CA ALA A 111 -15.82 -4.51 -3.22
C ALA A 111 -14.29 -4.28 -3.26
N GLN A 112 -13.67 -3.84 -2.16
CA GLN A 112 -12.23 -3.62 -2.06
C GLN A 112 -11.47 -4.96 -2.02
N GLU A 113 -12.01 -5.94 -1.30
CA GLU A 113 -11.46 -7.30 -1.27
C GLU A 113 -11.54 -7.94 -2.67
N ALA A 114 -12.69 -7.85 -3.34
CA ALA A 114 -12.84 -8.33 -4.72
C ALA A 114 -11.93 -7.61 -5.71
N ALA A 115 -11.74 -6.29 -5.55
CA ALA A 115 -10.81 -5.53 -6.38
C ALA A 115 -9.36 -5.97 -6.17
N PHE A 116 -8.95 -6.20 -4.92
CA PHE A 116 -7.63 -6.73 -4.57
C PHE A 116 -7.41 -8.13 -5.15
N MET A 117 -8.37 -9.04 -4.93
CA MET A 117 -8.29 -10.40 -5.48
C MET A 117 -8.17 -10.38 -7.01
N LYS A 118 -8.99 -9.55 -7.68
CA LYS A 118 -8.95 -9.38 -9.14
C LYS A 118 -7.61 -8.82 -9.62
N TYR A 119 -7.03 -7.85 -8.90
CA TYR A 119 -5.75 -7.23 -9.23
C TYR A 119 -4.60 -8.25 -9.25
N HIS A 120 -4.59 -9.19 -8.31
CA HIS A 120 -3.62 -10.28 -8.26
C HIS A 120 -4.07 -11.54 -9.01
N GLY A 121 -5.12 -11.48 -9.84
CA GLY A 121 -5.51 -12.55 -10.76
C GLY A 121 -6.39 -13.64 -10.15
N GLY A 122 -6.97 -13.39 -8.98
CA GLY A 122 -8.00 -14.24 -8.41
C GLY A 122 -9.25 -14.27 -9.28
N ALA A 123 -9.89 -15.43 -9.36
CA ALA A 123 -11.21 -15.58 -9.99
C ALA A 123 -12.27 -14.72 -9.25
N ALA A 124 -13.41 -14.46 -9.91
CA ALA A 124 -14.53 -13.81 -9.25
C ALA A 124 -15.00 -14.64 -8.04
N GLY A 125 -14.92 -14.06 -6.84
CA GLY A 125 -15.23 -14.77 -5.59
C GLY A 125 -14.08 -15.62 -5.02
N ALA A 126 -12.85 -15.47 -5.52
CA ALA A 126 -11.69 -16.15 -4.95
C ALA A 126 -11.48 -15.77 -3.48
N SER A 127 -11.27 -16.77 -2.64
CA SER A 127 -10.95 -16.61 -1.21
C SER A 127 -9.47 -16.39 -0.97
N GLU A 128 -8.62 -16.74 -1.94
CA GLU A 128 -7.16 -16.65 -1.85
C GLU A 128 -6.54 -16.23 -3.18
N VAL A 129 -5.41 -15.53 -3.11
CA VAL A 129 -4.64 -15.14 -4.30
C VAL A 129 -3.13 -15.23 -4.06
N GLY A 130 -2.41 -15.72 -5.07
CA GLY A 130 -0.95 -15.81 -5.04
C GLY A 130 -0.30 -14.48 -5.41
N VAL A 131 0.56 -13.96 -4.54
CA VAL A 131 1.28 -12.70 -4.74
C VAL A 131 2.78 -12.98 -4.76
N ARG A 132 3.51 -12.27 -5.63
CA ARG A 132 4.97 -12.30 -5.67
C ARG A 132 5.56 -10.92 -5.46
N VAL A 133 6.40 -10.80 -4.44
CA VAL A 133 6.99 -9.52 -4.03
C VAL A 133 8.49 -9.63 -3.80
N TRP A 134 9.15 -8.49 -3.95
CA TRP A 134 10.57 -8.27 -3.70
C TRP A 134 10.76 -6.98 -2.89
N LEU A 135 11.65 -7.05 -1.91
CA LEU A 135 12.24 -5.87 -1.30
C LEU A 135 13.57 -5.60 -1.99
N CYS A 136 13.64 -4.49 -2.70
CA CYS A 136 14.83 -4.03 -3.39
C CYS A 136 15.51 -2.92 -2.58
N ARG A 137 16.75 -2.58 -2.95
CA ARG A 137 17.55 -1.52 -2.31
C ARG A 137 16.83 -0.17 -2.31
N TYR A 138 16.07 0.12 -3.37
CA TYR A 138 15.45 1.41 -3.61
C TYR A 138 13.93 1.43 -3.36
N GLY A 139 13.31 0.26 -3.21
CA GLY A 139 11.86 0.19 -3.05
C GLY A 139 11.31 -1.22 -3.00
N PHE A 140 10.01 -1.31 -3.17
CA PHE A 140 9.24 -2.53 -3.28
C PHE A 140 8.99 -2.83 -4.75
N GLU A 141 9.11 -4.09 -5.13
CA GLU A 141 8.78 -4.56 -6.46
C GLU A 141 7.77 -5.70 -6.34
N GLU A 142 6.76 -5.68 -7.20
CA GLU A 142 5.72 -6.68 -7.28
C GLU A 142 5.47 -7.03 -8.74
N VAL A 143 5.09 -8.28 -9.00
CA VAL A 143 4.59 -8.69 -10.30
C VAL A 143 3.10 -8.98 -10.19
N THR A 144 2.29 -8.22 -10.92
CA THR A 144 0.84 -8.39 -10.99
C THR A 144 0.47 -9.67 -11.75
N ALA A 145 -0.81 -10.06 -11.70
CA ALA A 145 -1.32 -11.17 -12.50
C ALA A 145 -1.21 -10.96 -14.01
N SER A 146 -1.31 -9.71 -14.47
CA SER A 146 -1.07 -9.35 -15.87
C SER A 146 0.42 -9.45 -16.26
N GLY A 147 1.30 -9.83 -15.33
CA GLY A 147 2.74 -9.90 -15.55
C GLY A 147 3.40 -8.52 -15.59
N VAL A 148 2.72 -7.46 -15.14
CA VAL A 148 3.28 -6.12 -15.05
C VAL A 148 4.14 -6.03 -13.80
N VAL A 149 5.35 -5.51 -13.94
CA VAL A 149 6.25 -5.22 -12.83
C VAL A 149 5.90 -3.85 -12.26
N VAL A 150 5.44 -3.80 -11.02
CA VAL A 150 5.15 -2.57 -10.28
C VAL A 150 6.31 -2.30 -9.33
N ARG A 151 6.94 -1.12 -9.47
CA ARG A 151 8.04 -0.67 -8.61
C ARG A 151 7.60 0.57 -7.84
N LEU A 152 7.62 0.47 -6.51
CA LEU A 152 7.25 1.56 -5.61
C LEU A 152 8.49 2.00 -4.82
N PRO A 153 8.98 3.24 -4.98
CA PRO A 153 10.17 3.71 -4.27
C PRO A 153 9.87 3.95 -2.78
N TYR A 154 10.86 3.73 -1.92
CA TYR A 154 10.71 3.94 -0.47
C TYR A 154 10.38 5.38 -0.08
N ALA A 155 10.69 6.35 -0.95
CA ALA A 155 10.33 7.75 -0.77
C ALA A 155 8.80 7.97 -0.74
N LEU A 156 8.02 7.12 -1.41
CA LEU A 156 6.55 7.18 -1.46
C LEU A 156 5.87 6.42 -0.30
N MET A 157 6.60 5.52 0.35
CA MET A 157 6.03 4.65 1.38
C MET A 157 5.88 5.36 2.73
N ARG A 158 4.96 4.86 3.56
CA ARG A 158 4.77 5.15 4.99
C ARG A 158 5.78 4.35 5.82
N ARG A 159 5.85 4.64 7.13
CA ARG A 159 6.67 3.83 8.03
C ARG A 159 6.10 2.41 8.02
N PRO A 160 6.95 1.37 7.94
CA PRO A 160 6.46 0.01 7.90
C PRO A 160 5.74 -0.35 9.21
N VAL A 161 4.54 -0.94 9.06
CA VAL A 161 3.70 -1.47 10.13
C VAL A 161 3.88 -2.98 10.15
N LEU A 162 4.15 -3.54 11.33
CA LEU A 162 4.31 -4.97 11.48
C LEU A 162 3.01 -5.53 12.08
N SER A 163 2.31 -6.34 11.29
CA SER A 163 1.16 -7.14 11.71
C SER A 163 1.62 -8.51 12.25
N ARG A 164 0.64 -9.37 12.58
CA ARG A 164 0.86 -10.77 12.91
C ARG A 164 1.43 -11.52 11.70
N ARG A 165 0.79 -11.39 10.54
CA ARG A 165 1.18 -12.14 9.32
C ARG A 165 2.09 -11.38 8.36
N PHE A 166 2.08 -10.04 8.37
CA PHE A 166 2.75 -9.24 7.35
C PHE A 166 3.54 -8.06 7.90
N LEU A 167 4.58 -7.67 7.17
CA LEU A 167 5.17 -6.34 7.21
C LEU A 167 4.54 -5.51 6.09
N PHE A 168 3.76 -4.49 6.45
CA PHE A 168 3.05 -3.62 5.53
C PHE A 168 3.76 -2.27 5.36
N MET A 169 3.82 -1.77 4.14
CA MET A 169 4.44 -0.51 3.73
C MET A 169 3.44 0.30 2.90
N GLY A 170 2.41 0.82 3.56
CA GLY A 170 1.37 1.66 2.93
C GLY A 170 1.93 2.86 2.17
N VAL A 171 1.25 3.36 1.16
CA VAL A 171 1.66 4.59 0.45
C VAL A 171 1.20 5.84 1.20
N ARG A 172 2.01 6.91 1.20
CA ARG A 172 1.77 8.08 2.06
C ARG A 172 0.51 8.85 1.66
N SER A 173 0.35 9.16 0.37
CA SER A 173 -0.87 9.68 -0.24
C SER A 173 -0.67 9.70 -1.75
N ALA A 174 -1.47 8.94 -2.49
CA ALA A 174 -1.44 9.00 -3.96
C ALA A 174 -1.94 10.36 -4.50
N GLY A 175 -2.60 11.20 -3.70
CA GLY A 175 -3.14 12.50 -4.12
C GLY A 175 -2.31 13.72 -3.70
N ARG A 176 -1.98 13.87 -2.42
CA ARG A 176 -1.25 15.06 -1.90
C ARG A 176 0.24 15.06 -2.26
N ASP A 177 0.85 13.87 -2.30
CA ASP A 177 2.24 13.75 -2.76
C ASP A 177 2.30 13.61 -4.29
N SER A 178 1.20 13.24 -4.98
CA SER A 178 1.11 13.22 -6.45
C SER A 178 1.44 14.58 -7.06
N ALA A 179 0.93 15.70 -6.57
CA ALA A 179 1.28 17.02 -7.14
C ALA A 179 2.80 17.29 -7.11
N LEU A 180 3.49 16.88 -6.04
CA LEU A 180 4.93 17.03 -5.89
C LEU A 180 5.71 16.05 -6.78
N TRP A 181 5.30 14.79 -6.84
CA TRP A 181 5.93 13.80 -7.75
C TRP A 181 5.63 14.12 -9.22
N ASN A 182 4.48 14.73 -9.48
CA ASN A 182 4.10 15.18 -10.80
C ASN A 182 4.91 16.38 -11.26
N SER A 183 5.24 17.29 -10.34
CA SER A 183 6.12 18.41 -10.65
C SER A 183 7.56 17.98 -11.02
N VAL A 184 7.98 16.76 -10.66
CA VAL A 184 9.27 16.16 -11.06
C VAL A 184 9.12 15.20 -12.26
N GLY A 185 7.92 15.09 -12.85
CA GLY A 185 7.68 14.27 -14.04
C GLY A 185 7.60 12.77 -13.81
N VAL A 186 7.32 12.32 -12.57
CA VAL A 186 7.33 10.90 -12.17
C VAL A 186 5.90 10.35 -12.04
N ASN A 187 4.94 10.87 -12.82
CA ASN A 187 3.54 10.42 -12.81
C ASN A 187 3.40 8.97 -13.24
N TRP A 188 4.30 8.51 -14.11
CA TRP A 188 4.29 7.17 -14.70
C TRP A 188 4.53 6.04 -13.67
N VAL A 189 5.05 6.37 -12.49
CA VAL A 189 5.17 5.42 -11.37
C VAL A 189 3.79 5.07 -10.80
N PHE A 190 2.83 6.00 -10.88
CA PHE A 190 1.43 5.76 -10.55
C PHE A 190 0.72 5.21 -11.78
N ARG A 191 0.96 3.93 -12.07
CA ARG A 191 0.31 3.25 -13.20
C ARG A 191 -1.21 3.21 -13.01
N PRO A 192 -2.00 3.34 -14.09
CA PRO A 192 -3.45 3.19 -14.01
C PRO A 192 -3.88 1.81 -13.49
N ASP A 193 -3.03 0.79 -13.68
CA ASP A 193 -3.29 -0.56 -13.21
C ASP A 193 -2.94 -0.77 -11.73
N TRP A 194 -2.21 0.15 -11.09
CA TRP A 194 -1.85 0.00 -9.68
C TRP A 194 -3.08 0.23 -8.81
N ASP A 195 -3.36 -0.72 -7.92
CA ASP A 195 -4.51 -0.74 -7.02
C ASP A 195 -4.44 0.33 -5.90
N GLY A 196 -3.34 1.08 -5.83
CA GLY A 196 -3.10 2.09 -4.80
C GLY A 196 -2.63 1.49 -3.47
N SER A 197 -2.53 0.17 -3.37
CA SER A 197 -2.11 -0.52 -2.15
C SER A 197 -0.59 -0.41 -1.98
N GLY A 198 -0.16 -0.30 -0.73
CA GLY A 198 1.27 -0.29 -0.41
C GLY A 198 1.88 -1.69 -0.48
N GLY A 199 3.22 -1.78 -0.41
CA GLY A 199 3.90 -3.08 -0.45
C GLY A 199 3.71 -3.89 0.82
N PHE A 200 3.61 -5.21 0.70
CA PHE A 200 3.51 -6.12 1.85
C PHE A 200 4.39 -7.36 1.69
N VAL A 201 4.92 -7.86 2.81
CA VAL A 201 5.79 -9.06 2.84
C VAL A 201 5.39 -9.95 4.01
N PRO A 202 5.27 -11.28 3.82
CA PRO A 202 4.94 -12.20 4.90
C PRO A 202 6.01 -12.17 5.97
N ARG A 203 5.56 -12.21 7.22
CA ARG A 203 6.45 -12.21 8.39
C ARG A 203 7.35 -13.44 8.40
N SER A 204 6.83 -14.60 8.01
CA SER A 204 7.60 -15.85 7.88
C SER A 204 8.82 -15.71 6.97
N CYS A 205 8.70 -14.92 5.90
CA CYS A 205 9.80 -14.64 4.98
C CYS A 205 10.88 -13.73 5.59
N LEU A 206 10.60 -13.05 6.71
CA LEU A 206 11.52 -12.12 7.37
C LEU A 206 12.35 -12.78 8.49
N ASP A 207 11.97 -13.98 8.91
CA ASP A 207 12.62 -14.64 10.05
C ASP A 207 14.05 -15.08 9.69
N GLY A 208 14.28 -15.52 8.45
CA GLY A 208 15.63 -15.81 7.92
C GLY A 208 16.54 -14.57 7.74
N ALA A 209 16.00 -13.34 7.83
CA ALA A 209 16.73 -12.09 7.62
C ALA A 209 17.13 -11.38 8.94
N GLY A 210 17.21 -12.13 10.04
CA GLY A 210 17.45 -11.60 11.39
C GLY A 210 16.17 -11.18 12.12
N GLY A 211 15.02 -11.64 11.66
CA GLY A 211 13.73 -11.43 12.31
C GLY A 211 12.97 -10.18 11.86
N ALA A 212 11.64 -10.29 11.86
CA ALA A 212 10.73 -9.25 11.38
C ALA A 212 10.93 -7.86 12.02
N ARG A 213 11.31 -7.80 13.31
CA ARG A 213 11.60 -6.53 14.00
C ARG A 213 12.85 -5.84 13.46
N VAL A 214 13.90 -6.60 13.15
CA VAL A 214 15.16 -6.07 12.60
C VAL A 214 14.93 -5.56 11.18
N VAL A 215 14.27 -6.36 10.34
CA VAL A 215 13.92 -5.96 8.97
C VAL A 215 13.05 -4.71 8.99
N ARG A 216 11.99 -4.66 9.82
CA ARG A 216 11.16 -3.45 10.00
C ARG A 216 12.01 -2.23 10.33
N ARG A 217 12.96 -2.31 11.26
CA ARG A 217 13.83 -1.18 11.64
C ARG A 217 14.74 -0.76 10.48
N ARG A 218 15.28 -1.70 9.71
CA ARG A 218 16.10 -1.41 8.52
C ARG A 218 15.27 -0.75 7.43
N VAL A 219 14.13 -1.33 7.04
CA VAL A 219 13.18 -0.73 6.09
C VAL A 219 12.76 0.67 6.56
N ALA A 220 12.43 0.84 7.84
CA ALA A 220 12.05 2.15 8.39
C ALA A 220 13.16 3.21 8.33
N ARG A 221 14.44 2.79 8.32
CA ARG A 221 15.59 3.69 8.11
C ARG A 221 15.71 4.06 6.64
N VAL A 222 15.63 3.09 5.72
CA VAL A 222 15.71 3.33 4.27
C VAL A 222 14.55 4.20 3.79
N VAL A 223 13.33 3.95 4.28
CA VAL A 223 12.16 4.82 4.02
C VAL A 223 12.39 6.24 4.53
N ARG A 224 12.99 6.42 5.70
CA ARG A 224 13.31 7.76 6.22
C ARG A 224 14.38 8.45 5.38
N SER A 225 15.45 7.76 5.02
CA SER A 225 16.53 8.34 4.20
C SER A 225 16.07 8.66 2.78
N GLY A 226 15.30 7.77 2.14
CA GLY A 226 14.69 8.01 0.83
C GLY A 226 13.83 9.28 0.84
N ARG A 227 12.94 9.41 1.83
CA ARG A 227 12.12 10.63 1.98
C ARG A 227 12.93 11.89 2.22
N TRP A 228 13.99 11.82 3.02
CA TRP A 228 14.84 12.98 3.29
C TRP A 228 15.59 13.42 2.02
N ARG A 229 16.11 12.46 1.25
CA ARG A 229 16.73 12.75 -0.06
C ARG A 229 15.72 13.39 -1.01
N TYR A 230 14.52 12.83 -1.12
CA TYR A 230 13.45 13.38 -1.94
C TYR A 230 13.06 14.81 -1.53
N ARG A 231 12.82 15.04 -0.22
CA ARG A 231 12.50 16.39 0.28
C ARG A 231 13.61 17.38 0.01
N ARG A 232 14.87 16.99 0.20
CA ARG A 232 16.02 17.82 -0.16
C ARG A 232 15.98 18.10 -1.66
N ALA A 233 15.77 17.09 -2.50
CA ALA A 233 15.68 17.29 -3.95
C ALA A 233 14.64 18.36 -4.33
N CYS A 234 13.44 18.27 -3.77
CA CYS A 234 12.39 19.27 -3.98
C CYS A 234 12.79 20.67 -3.49
N VAL A 235 13.39 20.78 -2.29
CA VAL A 235 13.82 22.08 -1.74
C VAL A 235 14.94 22.70 -2.58
N TRP A 236 15.92 21.89 -3.01
CA TRP A 236 17.04 22.35 -3.83
C TRP A 236 16.59 22.76 -5.24
N ALA A 237 15.63 22.03 -5.82
CA ALA A 237 14.97 22.41 -7.07
C ALA A 237 14.18 23.73 -6.92
N TRP A 238 13.44 23.90 -5.82
CA TRP A 238 12.71 25.13 -5.52
C TRP A 238 13.63 26.34 -5.31
N LEU A 239 14.76 26.16 -4.62
CA LEU A 239 15.75 27.23 -4.36
C LEU A 239 16.56 27.65 -5.60
N GLY A 240 16.36 27.04 -6.77
CA GLY A 240 17.04 27.43 -8.00
C GLY A 240 18.56 27.20 -8.01
N ARG A 241 19.12 26.53 -6.99
CA ARG A 241 20.59 26.33 -6.81
C ARG A 241 21.22 25.30 -7.75
N LEU A 242 20.46 24.80 -8.71
CA LEU A 242 20.90 23.88 -9.75
C LEU A 242 20.57 24.53 -11.11
N ARG A 243 21.46 24.44 -12.10
CA ARG A 243 21.19 24.87 -13.49
C ARG A 243 20.28 23.83 -14.18
N GLY A 244 19.27 24.24 -14.97
CA GLY A 244 18.39 23.35 -15.76
C GLY A 244 16.88 23.51 -15.50
N SER A 245 16.04 22.72 -16.17
CA SER A 245 14.58 22.72 -15.93
C SER A 245 14.23 22.12 -14.56
N TRP A 246 13.03 22.39 -14.02
CA TRP A 246 12.64 21.91 -12.68
C TRP A 246 12.58 20.37 -12.61
N ALA A 247 12.16 19.73 -13.71
CA ALA A 247 12.11 18.28 -13.85
C ALA A 247 13.51 17.65 -13.88
N ASP A 248 14.42 18.16 -14.71
CA ASP A 248 15.79 17.64 -14.82
C ASP A 248 16.55 17.68 -13.49
N ARG A 249 16.29 18.73 -12.70
CA ARG A 249 16.90 18.95 -11.37
C ARG A 249 16.40 17.96 -10.32
N GLY A 250 15.12 17.63 -10.32
CA GLY A 250 14.55 16.64 -9.40
C GLY A 250 14.94 15.21 -9.78
N LEU A 251 15.04 14.92 -11.08
CA LEU A 251 15.47 13.63 -11.63
C LEU A 251 16.95 13.33 -11.31
N ALA A 252 17.83 14.31 -11.48
CA ALA A 252 19.26 14.17 -11.18
C ALA A 252 19.56 13.84 -9.69
N LEU A 253 18.73 14.33 -8.77
CA LEU A 253 18.88 14.07 -7.33
C LEU A 253 18.30 12.71 -6.91
N MET A 254 17.42 12.11 -7.72
CA MET A 254 16.91 10.75 -7.51
C MET A 254 17.86 9.69 -8.07
N GLY A 255 18.64 10.02 -9.11
CA GLY A 255 19.79 9.23 -9.60
C GLY A 255 19.49 7.73 -9.71
N PRO A 256 20.12 6.85 -8.90
CA PRO A 256 19.92 5.40 -8.98
C PRO A 256 18.49 4.92 -8.72
N GLU A 257 17.69 5.67 -7.96
CA GLU A 257 16.28 5.31 -7.73
C GLU A 257 15.45 5.50 -9.01
N LEU A 258 15.77 6.53 -9.79
CA LEU A 258 15.10 6.80 -11.06
C LEU A 258 15.47 5.76 -12.11
N GLU A 259 16.76 5.44 -12.25
CA GLU A 259 17.23 4.38 -13.16
C GLU A 259 16.56 3.03 -12.86
N TRP A 260 16.43 2.70 -11.57
CA TRP A 260 15.73 1.49 -11.14
C TRP A 260 14.24 1.52 -11.54
N LEU A 261 13.56 2.65 -11.42
CA LEU A 261 12.17 2.77 -11.86
C LEU A 261 12.05 2.68 -13.40
N GLU A 262 12.93 3.36 -14.13
CA GLU A 262 12.95 3.34 -15.61
C GLU A 262 13.20 1.95 -16.17
N GLN A 263 14.09 1.19 -15.53
CA GLN A 263 14.34 -0.21 -15.90
C GLN A 263 13.06 -1.05 -15.76
N GLY A 264 12.26 -0.82 -14.72
CA GLY A 264 10.97 -1.49 -14.56
C GLY A 264 9.99 -1.11 -15.68
N GLU A 265 10.00 0.14 -16.11
CA GLU A 265 9.20 0.59 -17.25
C GLU A 265 9.64 -0.06 -18.57
N ARG A 266 10.95 -0.13 -18.83
CA ARG A 266 11.52 -0.79 -20.02
C ARG A 266 11.10 -2.27 -20.07
N LEU A 267 11.22 -2.99 -18.96
CA LEU A 267 10.78 -4.39 -18.85
C LEU A 267 9.29 -4.55 -19.19
N ASN A 268 8.45 -3.63 -18.72
CA ASN A 268 7.02 -3.66 -19.03
C ASN A 268 6.74 -3.37 -20.51
N ARG A 269 7.45 -2.41 -21.13
CA ARG A 269 7.33 -2.13 -22.58
C ARG A 269 7.79 -3.31 -23.42
N GLU A 270 8.87 -3.98 -23.03
CA GLU A 270 9.38 -5.19 -23.68
C GLU A 270 8.36 -6.33 -23.58
N ARG A 271 7.76 -6.55 -22.40
CA ARG A 271 6.70 -7.55 -22.22
C ARG A 271 5.47 -7.26 -23.07
N ALA A 272 5.03 -6.00 -23.14
CA ALA A 272 3.92 -5.61 -24.00
C ALA A 272 4.23 -5.87 -25.49
N ARG A 273 5.46 -5.56 -25.93
CA ARG A 273 5.91 -5.85 -27.31
C ARG A 273 5.99 -7.34 -27.59
N SER A 274 6.49 -8.14 -26.66
CA SER A 274 6.55 -9.60 -26.80
C SER A 274 5.15 -10.22 -26.83
N ALA A 275 4.24 -9.77 -25.96
CA ALA A 275 2.85 -10.21 -25.96
C ALA A 275 2.16 -9.91 -27.30
N ALA A 276 2.35 -8.70 -27.85
CA ALA A 276 1.81 -8.30 -29.15
C ALA A 276 2.37 -9.11 -30.34
N LYS A 277 3.65 -9.53 -30.27
CA LYS A 277 4.26 -10.38 -31.30
C LYS A 277 3.71 -11.81 -31.28
N THR A 278 3.34 -12.33 -30.13
CA THR A 278 2.65 -13.63 -30.01
C THR A 278 1.20 -13.61 -30.51
N THR A 279 0.56 -12.44 -30.61
CA THR A 279 -0.81 -12.25 -31.11
C THR A 279 -0.89 -11.77 -32.57
N THR A 280 0.22 -11.78 -33.32
CA THR A 280 0.24 -11.41 -34.75
C THR A 280 -0.36 -12.55 -35.61
N PRO A 281 -1.04 -12.27 -36.76
CA PRO A 281 -2.18 -13.05 -37.27
C PRO A 281 -1.77 -14.26 -38.12
N GLN A 282 -0.77 -15.05 -37.70
CA GLN A 282 -0.53 -16.36 -38.31
C GLN A 282 -1.57 -17.39 -37.83
N ASN A 283 -2.00 -17.29 -36.57
CA ASN A 283 -3.06 -18.15 -36.02
C ASN A 283 -4.48 -17.79 -36.53
N ALA A 284 -4.69 -16.57 -37.04
CA ALA A 284 -5.96 -16.18 -37.65
C ALA A 284 -6.13 -16.77 -39.07
N LYS A 285 -5.02 -16.97 -39.81
CA LYS A 285 -5.05 -17.69 -41.08
C LYS A 285 -5.23 -19.20 -40.90
N GLU A 286 -4.66 -19.80 -39.85
CA GLU A 286 -4.88 -21.22 -39.54
C GLU A 286 -6.31 -21.48 -39.02
N ALA A 287 -6.88 -20.60 -38.18
CA ALA A 287 -8.28 -20.73 -37.76
C ALA A 287 -9.29 -20.49 -38.91
N GLY A 288 -8.97 -19.58 -39.84
CA GLY A 288 -9.77 -19.36 -41.05
C GLY A 288 -9.61 -20.45 -42.12
N ALA A 289 -8.45 -21.11 -42.19
CA ALA A 289 -8.22 -22.24 -43.10
C ALA A 289 -8.89 -23.53 -42.60
N VAL A 290 -8.87 -23.80 -41.28
CA VAL A 290 -9.54 -24.97 -40.70
C VAL A 290 -11.08 -24.86 -40.80
N ALA A 291 -11.64 -23.64 -40.77
CA ALA A 291 -13.08 -23.45 -41.00
C ALA A 291 -13.53 -23.66 -42.46
N LEU A 292 -12.60 -23.59 -43.42
CA LEU A 292 -12.87 -23.80 -44.85
C LEU A 292 -12.65 -25.25 -45.30
N GLU A 293 -11.86 -26.05 -44.59
CA GLU A 293 -11.68 -27.49 -44.88
C GLU A 293 -12.79 -28.38 -44.29
N VAL A 294 -13.50 -27.95 -43.25
CA VAL A 294 -14.58 -28.75 -42.63
C VAL A 294 -15.96 -28.53 -43.28
N GLY A 295 -16.11 -27.51 -44.15
CA GLY A 295 -17.36 -27.23 -44.87
C GLY A 295 -17.43 -27.82 -46.30
N GLY A 296 -16.42 -28.58 -46.72
CA GLY A 296 -16.22 -29.00 -48.12
C GLY A 296 -16.07 -30.51 -48.33
N ALA A 297 -16.57 -31.35 -47.42
CA ALA A 297 -16.71 -32.78 -47.66
C ALA A 297 -18.09 -33.22 -47.16
N GLN A 298 -18.90 -33.61 -48.15
CA GLN A 298 -20.20 -34.30 -48.15
C GLN A 298 -20.67 -34.96 -46.85
#